data_AF-A0A6J4FLQ3-F1
#
_entry.id   AF-A0A6J4FLQ3-F1
#
_cell.length_a   1.000
_cell.length_b   1.000
_cell.length_c   1.000
_cell.angle_alpha   90.00
_cell.angle_beta   90.00
_cell.angle_gamma   90.00
#
_symmetry.space_group_name_H-M   'P 1'
#
loop_
_entity.id
_entity.type
_entity.pdbx_description
1 polymer ?
#
loop_
_entity_poly.entity_id
_entity_poly.type
_entity_poly.pdbx_seq_one_letter_code
_entity_poly.pdbx_strand_id
1 'polypeptide(L)'
;MSSQVRASHILLMYKGSMRSQADRSKEEAQAAIKSFKDDLNAGADFSQIARQFSDCPSGEDGGDLGYFGRGMMVPEFEEAAFAMQPGEVSDVIETPFGFHLIQRTE
;
A
#
# COMPACT_ATOMS: atom_id res chain seq x y z
N MET A 1 5.88 -2.94 -25.96
CA MET A 1 4.99 -2.08 -25.17
C MET A 1 5.20 -2.47 -23.71
N SER A 2 6.14 -1.82 -23.04
CA SER A 2 6.47 -2.15 -21.65
C SER A 2 5.39 -1.56 -20.75
N SER A 3 4.32 -2.33 -20.53
CA SER A 3 3.18 -1.96 -19.67
C SER A 3 3.55 -2.11 -18.19
N GLN A 4 4.66 -1.53 -17.77
CA GLN A 4 5.12 -1.55 -16.39
C GLN A 4 4.81 -0.20 -15.76
N VAL A 5 4.32 -0.21 -14.53
CA VAL A 5 4.11 0.98 -13.71
C VAL A 5 5.02 0.89 -12.50
N ARG A 6 5.40 2.05 -11.94
CA ARG A 6 6.14 2.10 -10.69
C ARG A 6 5.21 2.64 -9.61
N ALA A 7 5.08 1.89 -8.53
CA ALA A 7 4.28 2.32 -7.41
C ALA A 7 4.90 1.85 -6.10
N SER A 8 4.65 2.63 -5.06
CA SER A 8 4.93 2.28 -3.68
C SER A 8 3.66 1.77 -3.02
N HIS A 9 3.80 0.89 -2.03
CA HIS A 9 2.69 0.42 -1.23
C HIS A 9 2.96 0.40 0.27
N ILE A 10 1.89 0.53 1.05
CA ILE A 10 1.90 0.34 2.49
C ILE A 10 0.94 -0.79 2.80
N LEU A 11 1.48 -1.91 3.23
CA LEU A 11 0.68 -3.03 3.72
C LEU A 11 0.56 -2.95 5.24
N LEU A 12 -0.67 -2.90 5.73
CA LEU A 12 -1.02 -2.98 7.13
C LEU A 12 -1.76 -4.28 7.43
N MET A 13 -1.10 -5.20 8.11
CA MET A 13 -1.68 -6.46 8.53
C MET A 13 -2.56 -6.28 9.78
N TYR A 14 -3.50 -7.18 10.00
CA TYR A 14 -4.31 -7.23 11.22
C TYR A 14 -4.52 -8.65 11.69
N LYS A 15 -4.94 -8.82 12.93
CA LYS A 15 -5.23 -10.12 13.54
C LYS A 15 -6.32 -10.84 12.73
N GLY A 16 -5.93 -11.90 12.03
CA GLY A 16 -6.79 -12.66 11.11
C GLY A 16 -6.48 -12.50 9.63
N SER A 17 -5.60 -11.57 9.25
CA SER A 17 -5.10 -11.48 7.88
C SER A 17 -4.00 -12.51 7.58
N MET A 18 -3.85 -12.86 6.30
CA MET A 18 -2.98 -13.94 5.86
C MET A 18 -1.51 -13.56 6.11
N ARG A 19 -0.76 -14.41 6.83
CA ARG A 19 0.61 -14.15 7.30
C ARG A 19 0.77 -13.02 8.33
N SER A 20 -0.32 -12.58 8.97
CA SER A 20 -0.25 -11.56 10.02
C SER A 20 0.58 -11.98 11.23
N GLN A 21 1.47 -11.10 11.66
CA GLN A 21 2.10 -11.14 12.98
C GLN A 21 1.57 -10.04 13.91
N ALA A 22 0.56 -9.28 13.47
CA ALA A 22 0.05 -8.15 14.20
C ALA A 22 -1.09 -8.56 15.15
N ASP A 23 -1.04 -8.09 16.40
CA ASP A 23 -2.07 -8.30 17.42
C ASP A 23 -3.30 -7.37 17.27
N ARG A 24 -3.18 -6.32 16.45
CA ARG A 24 -4.21 -5.29 16.20
C ARG A 24 -5.45 -5.84 15.51
N SER A 25 -6.65 -5.38 15.84
CA SER A 25 -7.89 -5.82 15.18
C SER A 25 -8.01 -5.29 13.74
N LYS A 26 -8.94 -5.86 12.94
CA LYS A 26 -9.24 -5.35 11.60
C LYS A 26 -9.68 -3.88 11.66
N GLU A 27 -10.53 -3.51 12.63
CA GLU A 27 -10.96 -2.12 12.76
C GLU A 27 -9.80 -1.18 13.13
N GLU A 28 -8.90 -1.61 14.01
CA GLU A 28 -7.72 -0.81 14.37
C GLU A 28 -6.81 -0.58 13.16
N ALA A 29 -6.56 -1.62 12.37
CA ALA A 29 -5.77 -1.49 11.15
C ALA A 29 -6.45 -0.60 10.11
N GLN A 30 -7.78 -0.71 9.97
CA GLN A 30 -8.55 0.15 9.08
C GLN A 30 -8.51 1.61 9.52
N ALA A 31 -8.62 1.88 10.83
CA ALA A 31 -8.53 3.23 11.37
C ALA A 31 -7.12 3.81 11.18
N ALA A 32 -6.08 3.02 11.44
CA ALA A 32 -4.69 3.42 11.26
C ALA A 32 -4.39 3.76 9.79
N ILE A 33 -4.73 2.87 8.86
CA ILE A 33 -4.46 3.11 7.44
C ILE A 33 -5.29 4.27 6.87
N LYS A 34 -6.49 4.49 7.40
CA LYS A 34 -7.28 5.67 7.05
C LYS A 34 -6.61 6.95 7.54
N SER A 35 -6.07 6.95 8.77
CA SER A 35 -5.27 8.08 9.29
C SER A 35 -4.07 8.36 8.39
N PHE A 36 -3.36 7.31 7.95
CA PHE A 36 -2.24 7.47 7.02
C PHE A 36 -2.67 8.09 5.70
N LYS A 37 -3.83 7.68 5.17
CA LYS A 37 -4.38 8.32 3.97
C LYS A 37 -4.68 9.81 4.20
N ASP A 38 -5.25 10.16 5.34
CA ASP A 38 -5.52 11.56 5.70
C ASP A 38 -4.21 12.36 5.85
N ASP A 39 -3.18 11.78 6.45
CA ASP A 39 -1.83 12.38 6.55
C ASP A 39 -1.21 12.57 5.16
N LEU A 40 -1.32 11.58 4.27
CA LEU A 40 -0.86 11.66 2.88
C LEU A 40 -1.58 12.78 2.11
N ASN A 41 -2.89 12.94 2.31
CA ASN A 41 -3.65 14.04 1.74
C ASN A 41 -3.23 15.40 2.32
N ALA A 42 -2.77 15.44 3.57
CA ALA A 42 -2.21 16.63 4.19
C ALA A 42 -0.76 16.94 3.73
N GLY A 43 -0.14 16.06 2.95
CA GLY A 43 1.21 16.22 2.42
C GLY A 43 2.29 15.48 3.21
N ALA A 44 1.94 14.47 4.00
CA ALA A 44 2.91 13.62 4.68
C ALA A 44 3.69 12.74 3.68
N ASP A 45 4.89 12.31 4.08
CA ASP A 45 5.74 11.44 3.28
C ASP A 45 5.28 9.97 3.34
N PHE A 46 4.82 9.44 2.19
CA PHE A 46 4.45 8.03 2.05
C PHE A 46 5.57 7.08 2.44
N SER A 47 6.81 7.41 2.05
CA SER A 47 7.98 6.61 2.40
C SER A 47 8.21 6.50 3.90
N GLN A 48 7.90 7.55 4.68
CA GLN A 48 8.04 7.53 6.13
C GLN A 48 6.97 6.67 6.79
N ILE A 49 5.73 6.77 6.32
CA ILE A 49 4.62 5.95 6.82
C ILE A 49 4.89 4.48 6.47
N ALA A 50 5.31 4.20 5.24
CA ALA A 50 5.68 2.85 4.81
C ALA A 50 6.80 2.26 5.66
N ARG A 51 7.85 3.04 5.96
CA ARG A 51 8.96 2.59 6.83
C ARG A 51 8.53 2.29 8.25
N GLN A 52 7.61 3.08 8.81
CA GLN A 52 7.18 2.93 10.19
C GLN A 52 6.08 1.88 10.37
N PHE A 53 5.17 1.77 9.40
CA PHE A 53 3.92 1.03 9.57
C PHE A 53 3.73 -0.10 8.57
N SER A 54 4.52 -0.20 7.50
CA SER A 54 4.36 -1.31 6.56
C SER A 54 4.90 -2.61 7.16
N ASP A 55 4.05 -3.63 7.19
CA ASP A 55 4.41 -5.00 7.59
C ASP A 55 5.05 -5.81 6.43
N CYS A 56 5.43 -5.15 5.33
CA CYS A 56 6.09 -5.76 4.18
C CYS A 56 7.58 -5.40 4.20
N PRO A 57 8.51 -6.29 3.76
CA PRO A 57 9.93 -5.96 3.66
C PRO A 57 10.21 -4.74 2.76
N SER A 58 9.35 -4.44 1.79
CA SER A 58 9.44 -3.21 0.99
C SER A 58 9.26 -1.93 1.83
N GLY A 59 8.73 -2.03 3.05
CA GLY A 59 8.60 -0.93 3.99
C GLY A 59 9.94 -0.24 4.26
N GLU A 60 11.05 -0.98 4.35
CA GLU A 60 12.39 -0.40 4.56
C GLU A 60 12.79 0.57 3.44
N ASP A 61 12.38 0.28 2.21
CA ASP A 61 12.58 1.13 1.02
C ASP A 61 11.48 2.19 0.85
N GLY A 62 10.69 2.46 1.89
CA GLY A 62 9.58 3.42 1.81
C GLY A 62 8.39 2.88 1.03
N GLY A 63 8.24 1.56 0.97
CA GLY A 63 7.15 0.89 0.29
C GLY A 63 7.36 0.73 -1.21
N ASP A 64 8.50 1.16 -1.78
CA ASP A 64 8.75 1.09 -3.22
C ASP A 64 8.79 -0.37 -3.70
N LEU A 65 7.93 -0.70 -4.66
CA LEU A 65 7.91 -2.02 -5.31
C LEU A 65 8.72 -2.03 -6.61
N GLY A 66 9.23 -0.89 -7.05
CA GLY A 66 9.86 -0.75 -8.34
C GLY A 66 8.86 -0.92 -9.49
N TYR A 67 9.37 -1.26 -10.67
CA TYR A 67 8.55 -1.46 -11.85
C TYR A 67 7.91 -2.85 -11.84
N PHE A 68 6.58 -2.89 -11.81
CA PHE A 68 5.81 -4.13 -11.96
C PHE A 68 4.88 -4.05 -13.16
N GLY A 69 4.68 -5.19 -13.81
CA GLY A 69 3.75 -5.35 -14.92
C GLY A 69 2.47 -6.04 -14.48
N ARG A 70 1.53 -6.15 -15.43
CA ARG A 70 0.28 -6.89 -15.19
C ARG A 70 0.52 -8.38 -14.90
N GLY A 71 -0.20 -8.95 -13.94
CA GLY A 71 -0.09 -10.33 -13.46
C GLY A 71 1.00 -10.56 -12.40
N MET A 72 1.69 -9.51 -11.94
CA MET A 72 2.75 -9.62 -10.92
C MET A 72 2.23 -9.41 -9.49
N MET A 73 1.15 -8.64 -9.33
CA MET A 73 0.56 -8.28 -8.04
C MET A 73 -0.89 -8.81 -7.95
N VAL A 74 -1.51 -8.67 -6.78
CA VAL A 74 -2.93 -9.02 -6.62
C VAL A 74 -3.80 -8.14 -7.54
N PRO A 75 -4.90 -8.68 -8.11
CA PRO A 75 -5.71 -7.98 -9.10
C PRO A 75 -6.18 -6.61 -8.62
N GLU A 76 -6.65 -6.52 -7.37
CA GLU A 76 -7.16 -5.27 -6.78
C GLU A 76 -6.06 -4.20 -6.69
N PHE A 77 -4.84 -4.62 -6.37
CA PHE A 77 -3.68 -3.74 -6.28
C PHE A 77 -3.27 -3.22 -7.66
N GLU A 78 -3.18 -4.15 -8.61
CA GLU A 78 -2.82 -3.85 -9.98
C GLU A 78 -3.83 -2.90 -10.63
N GLU A 79 -5.12 -3.20 -10.54
CA GLU A 79 -6.15 -2.34 -11.14
C GLU A 79 -6.08 -0.92 -10.60
N ALA A 80 -5.90 -0.75 -9.29
CA ALA A 80 -5.73 0.58 -8.70
C ALA A 80 -4.44 1.26 -9.18
N ALA A 81 -3.30 0.57 -9.15
CA ALA A 81 -2.02 1.13 -9.60
C ALA A 81 -2.04 1.55 -11.07
N PHE A 82 -2.66 0.75 -11.95
CA PHE A 82 -2.76 1.05 -13.38
C PHE A 82 -3.84 2.09 -13.70
N ALA A 83 -4.88 2.22 -12.87
CA ALA A 83 -5.94 3.21 -13.05
C ALA A 83 -5.53 4.62 -12.56
N MET A 84 -4.64 4.70 -11.58
CA MET A 84 -4.11 5.96 -11.05
C MET A 84 -3.10 6.60 -11.99
N GLN A 85 -2.89 7.92 -11.86
CA GLN A 85 -1.85 8.66 -12.55
C GLN A 85 -0.57 8.77 -11.70
N PRO A 86 0.60 9.00 -12.32
CA PRO A 86 1.84 9.25 -11.59
C PRO A 86 1.68 10.43 -10.62
N GLY A 87 2.00 10.21 -9.34
CA GLY A 87 1.82 11.16 -8.25
C GLY A 87 0.53 10.99 -7.45
N GLU A 88 -0.41 10.15 -7.90
CA GLU A 88 -1.66 9.88 -7.17
C GLU A 88 -1.51 8.79 -6.12
N VAL A 89 -2.28 8.93 -5.03
CA VAL A 89 -2.40 7.96 -3.95
C VAL A 89 -3.78 7.31 -4.02
N SER A 90 -3.82 5.99 -3.89
CA SER A 90 -5.05 5.20 -3.96
C SER A 90 -5.90 5.36 -2.71
N ASP A 91 -7.15 4.90 -2.82
CA ASP A 91 -7.94 4.54 -1.67
C ASP A 91 -7.35 3.35 -0.91
N VAL A 92 -7.85 3.13 0.30
CA VAL A 92 -7.52 1.95 1.12
C VAL A 92 -8.06 0.71 0.43
N ILE A 93 -7.18 -0.16 -0.04
CA ILE A 93 -7.52 -1.42 -0.69
C ILE A 93 -7.45 -2.53 0.34
N GLU A 94 -8.56 -3.22 0.55
CA GLU A 94 -8.56 -4.43 1.38
C GLU A 94 -8.15 -5.63 0.53
N THR A 95 -7.15 -6.38 0.98
CA THR A 95 -6.77 -7.66 0.39
C THR A 95 -6.73 -8.73 1.49
N PRO A 96 -6.54 -10.03 1.15
CA PRO A 96 -6.41 -11.09 2.14
C PRO A 96 -5.22 -10.91 3.10
N PHE A 97 -4.20 -10.14 2.69
CA PHE A 97 -3.01 -9.86 3.52
C PHE A 97 -3.24 -8.71 4.51
N GLY A 98 -4.27 -7.89 4.32
CA GLY A 98 -4.50 -6.72 5.15
C GLY A 98 -5.01 -5.54 4.33
N PHE A 99 -4.77 -4.34 4.82
CA PHE A 99 -5.08 -3.12 4.10
C PHE A 99 -3.84 -2.60 3.37
N HIS A 100 -4.05 -2.14 2.15
CA HIS A 100 -3.01 -1.62 1.27
C HIS A 100 -3.33 -0.19 0.87
N LEU A 101 -2.35 0.70 0.98
CA LEU A 101 -2.34 1.97 0.27
C LEU A 101 -1.32 1.91 -0.84
N ILE A 102 -1.63 2.49 -1.98
CA ILE A 102 -0.76 2.51 -3.15
C ILE A 102 -0.49 3.97 -3.49
N GLN A 103 0.75 4.29 -3.83
CA GLN A 103 1.11 5.56 -4.42
C GLN A 103 1.80 5.28 -5.75
N ARG A 104 1.20 5.73 -6.85
CA ARG A 104 1.86 5.60 -8.15
C ARG A 104 2.94 6.67 -8.27
N THR A 105 4.16 6.25 -8.54
CA THR A 105 5.29 7.18 -8.74
C THR A 105 5.56 7.41 -10.23
N GLU A 106 5.39 6.39 -11.08
CA GLU A 106 5.51 6.47 -12.57
C GLU A 106 4.50 5.61 -13.32
#